data_AF-A0A804PD70-F1
#
_entry.id   AF-A0A804PD70-F1
#
_cell.length_a   1.000
_cell.length_b   1.000
_cell.length_c   1.000
_cell.angle_alpha   90.00
_cell.angle_beta   90.00
_cell.angle_gamma   90.00
#
_symmetry.space_group_name_H-M   'P 1'
#
loop_
_entity.id
_entity.type
_entity.pdbx_description
1 polymer ?
#
loop_
_entity_poly.entity_id
_entity_poly.type
_entity_poly.pdbx_seq_one_letter_code
_entity_poly.pdbx_strand_id
1 'polypeptide(L)'
;MQIGPDQIEALYQYAKFQFECGNYLGAADYLYQYGALCTNSERNVSALWGKLAAEILMQNWDLALEELNRLKEIIDSKNFSSPLNQLQNRIWLMHWALFIFFNHIRYLNAIPTNAHHLIRYLATAVVVNKRRRNMLKELIKVIQQEHHTYKDPITEFLECLYVNYVVVGF
;
A
#
# COMPACT_ATOMS: atom_id res chain seq x y z
N MET A 1 -38.04 4.14 10.09
CA MET A 1 -37.03 3.26 10.72
C MET A 1 -35.79 4.13 10.88
N GLN A 2 -35.45 4.56 12.10
CA GLN A 2 -34.27 5.41 12.31
C GLN A 2 -33.03 4.56 12.12
N ILE A 3 -32.13 4.97 11.22
CA ILE A 3 -30.82 4.35 11.09
C ILE A 3 -30.02 4.76 12.31
N GLY A 4 -30.12 3.96 13.37
CA GLY A 4 -29.39 4.15 14.62
C GLY A 4 -27.92 3.72 14.48
N PRO A 5 -27.07 4.11 15.45
CA PRO A 5 -25.67 3.66 15.50
C PRO A 5 -25.55 2.13 15.51
N ASP A 6 -26.52 1.43 16.09
CA ASP A 6 -26.56 -0.04 16.12
C ASP A 6 -26.70 -0.66 14.73
N GLN A 7 -27.45 -0.02 13.83
CA GLN A 7 -27.60 -0.50 12.44
C GLN A 7 -26.32 -0.27 11.63
N ILE A 8 -25.61 0.82 11.90
CA ILE A 8 -24.32 1.12 11.27
C ILE A 8 -23.28 0.10 11.74
N GLU A 9 -23.23 -0.23 13.03
CA GLU A 9 -22.33 -1.28 13.52
C GLU A 9 -22.71 -2.68 12.99
N ALA A 10 -24.00 -2.99 12.87
CA ALA A 10 -24.46 -4.21 12.23
C ALA A 10 -24.01 -4.30 10.76
N LEU A 11 -24.03 -3.19 10.01
CA LEU A 11 -23.49 -3.13 8.65
C LEU A 11 -22.01 -3.47 8.60
N TYR A 12 -21.20 -2.95 9.54
CA TYR A 12 -19.78 -3.29 9.62
C TYR A 12 -19.54 -4.77 9.92
N GLN A 13 -20.28 -5.32 10.89
CA GLN A 13 -20.19 -6.75 11.23
C GLN A 13 -20.59 -7.64 10.05
N TYR A 14 -21.64 -7.27 9.33
CA TYR A 14 -22.07 -7.97 8.12
C TYR A 14 -21.03 -7.88 7.00
N ALA A 15 -20.45 -6.71 6.77
CA ALA A 15 -19.38 -6.53 5.79
C ALA A 15 -18.15 -7.39 6.13
N LYS A 16 -17.78 -7.46 7.41
CA LYS A 16 -16.71 -8.33 7.90
C LYS A 16 -17.04 -9.81 7.68
N PHE A 17 -18.26 -10.23 7.97
CA PHE A 17 -18.71 -11.61 7.71
C PHE A 17 -18.64 -11.96 6.22
N GLN A 18 -19.07 -11.05 5.33
CA GLN A 18 -18.95 -11.23 3.88
C GLN A 18 -17.48 -11.37 3.44
N PHE A 19 -16.59 -10.56 4.02
CA PHE A 19 -15.16 -10.66 3.77
C PHE A 19 -14.58 -12.02 4.20
N GLU A 20 -14.97 -12.51 5.38
CA GLU A 20 -14.55 -13.82 5.90
C GLU A 20 -15.09 -14.99 5.05
N CYS A 21 -16.26 -14.84 4.44
CA CYS A 21 -16.82 -15.81 3.49
C CYS A 21 -16.12 -15.77 2.11
N GLY A 22 -15.19 -14.84 1.88
CA GLY A 22 -14.54 -14.65 0.59
C GLY A 22 -15.35 -13.84 -0.43
N ASN A 23 -16.50 -13.30 -0.03
CA ASN A 23 -17.27 -12.37 -0.87
C ASN A 23 -16.70 -10.95 -0.75
N TYR A 24 -15.54 -10.74 -1.36
CA TYR A 24 -14.81 -9.48 -1.28
C TYR A 24 -15.53 -8.33 -2.00
N LEU A 25 -16.22 -8.62 -3.11
CA LEU A 25 -16.99 -7.61 -3.85
C LEU A 25 -18.07 -7.00 -2.97
N GLY A 26 -18.92 -7.84 -2.37
CA GLY A 26 -19.96 -7.36 -1.45
C GLY A 26 -19.38 -6.69 -0.21
N ALA A 27 -18.29 -7.24 0.36
CA ALA A 27 -17.62 -6.62 1.49
C ALA A 27 -17.11 -5.21 1.18
N ALA A 28 -16.50 -4.99 0.02
CA ALA A 28 -16.00 -3.68 -0.40
C ALA A 28 -17.12 -2.64 -0.50
N ASP A 29 -18.26 -3.01 -1.10
CA ASP A 29 -19.43 -2.14 -1.22
C ASP A 29 -20.02 -1.76 0.15
N TYR A 30 -20.19 -2.75 1.04
CA TYR A 30 -20.72 -2.49 2.39
C TYR A 30 -19.75 -1.67 3.24
N LEU A 31 -18.43 -1.90 3.13
CA LEU A 31 -17.42 -1.10 3.84
C LEU A 31 -17.36 0.33 3.31
N TYR A 32 -17.57 0.54 2.01
CA TYR A 32 -17.67 1.87 1.42
C TYR A 32 -18.88 2.65 1.97
N GLN A 33 -20.06 2.00 2.01
CA GLN A 33 -21.26 2.59 2.60
C GLN A 33 -21.09 2.87 4.09
N TYR A 34 -20.47 1.95 4.83
CA TYR A 34 -20.14 2.16 6.24
C TYR A 34 -19.22 3.37 6.44
N GLY A 35 -18.18 3.53 5.62
CA GLY A 35 -17.26 4.66 5.69
C GLY A 35 -17.93 6.02 5.46
N ALA A 36 -19.00 6.07 4.65
CA ALA A 36 -19.79 7.29 4.45
C ALA A 36 -20.71 7.64 5.64
N LEU A 37 -21.13 6.64 6.41
CA LEU A 37 -22.05 6.79 7.54
C LEU A 37 -21.35 6.86 8.91
N CYS A 38 -20.11 6.38 8.99
CA CYS A 38 -19.40 6.21 10.25
C CYS A 38 -18.95 7.55 10.85
N THR A 39 -19.28 7.74 12.13
CA THR A 39 -18.81 8.89 12.93
C THR A 39 -17.51 8.59 13.69
N ASN A 40 -17.17 7.30 13.88
CA ASN A 40 -16.01 6.88 14.66
C ASN A 40 -14.74 6.83 13.80
N SER A 41 -13.76 7.66 14.18
CA SER A 41 -12.47 7.80 13.49
C SER A 41 -11.67 6.50 13.39
N GLU A 42 -11.62 5.65 14.42
CA GLU A 42 -10.81 4.43 14.44
C GLU A 42 -11.46 3.31 13.61
N ARG A 43 -12.78 3.16 13.75
CA ARG A 43 -13.55 2.19 12.95
C ARG A 43 -13.54 2.54 11.46
N ASN A 44 -13.58 3.83 11.13
CA ASN A 44 -13.46 4.27 9.74
C ASN A 44 -12.11 3.84 9.11
N VAL A 45 -10.99 3.96 9.84
CA VAL A 45 -9.69 3.48 9.34
C VAL A 45 -9.69 1.97 9.14
N SER A 46 -10.30 1.22 10.07
CA SER A 46 -10.43 -0.24 9.96
C SER A 46 -11.25 -0.64 8.73
N ALA A 47 -12.34 0.10 8.44
CA ALA A 47 -13.16 -0.15 7.26
C ALA A 47 -12.41 0.12 5.95
N LEU A 48 -11.62 1.20 5.91
CA LEU A 48 -10.77 1.50 4.75
C LEU A 48 -9.69 0.43 4.52
N TRP A 49 -9.06 -0.09 5.59
CA TRP A 49 -8.15 -1.24 5.47
C TRP A 49 -8.84 -2.49 4.92
N GLY A 50 -10.06 -2.77 5.39
CA GLY A 50 -10.85 -3.90 4.89
C GLY A 50 -11.21 -3.73 3.41
N LYS A 51 -11.58 -2.52 2.99
CA LYS A 51 -11.88 -2.22 1.58
C LYS A 51 -10.64 -2.37 0.71
N LEU A 52 -9.51 -1.78 1.11
CA LEU A 52 -8.23 -1.95 0.42
C LEU A 52 -7.86 -3.44 0.26
N ALA A 53 -7.98 -4.22 1.34
CA ALA A 53 -7.69 -5.65 1.31
C ALA A 53 -8.63 -6.40 0.35
N ALA A 54 -9.92 -6.05 0.32
CA ALA A 54 -10.90 -6.64 -0.59
C ALA A 54 -10.55 -6.36 -2.06
N GLU A 55 -10.21 -5.11 -2.40
CA GLU A 55 -9.82 -4.75 -3.77
C GLU A 55 -8.53 -5.44 -4.22
N ILE A 56 -7.55 -5.59 -3.31
CA ILE A 56 -6.32 -6.34 -3.57
C ILE A 56 -6.61 -7.83 -3.84
N LEU A 57 -7.48 -8.44 -3.03
CA LEU A 57 -7.86 -9.85 -3.18
C LEU A 57 -8.69 -10.10 -4.45
N MET A 58 -9.46 -9.11 -4.88
CA MET A 58 -10.16 -9.11 -6.18
C MET A 58 -9.25 -8.76 -7.37
N GLN A 59 -7.98 -8.40 -7.12
CA GLN A 59 -7.00 -7.97 -8.13
C GLN A 59 -7.45 -6.71 -8.90
N ASN A 60 -8.29 -5.89 -8.29
CA ASN A 60 -8.73 -4.61 -8.83
C ASN A 60 -7.69 -3.53 -8.51
N TRP A 61 -6.55 -3.57 -9.19
CA TRP A 61 -5.40 -2.74 -8.85
C TRP A 61 -5.65 -1.23 -8.93
N ASP A 62 -6.48 -0.78 -9.87
CA ASP A 62 -6.83 0.63 -10.03
C ASP A 62 -7.60 1.15 -8.80
N LEU A 63 -8.63 0.42 -8.36
CA LEU A 63 -9.41 0.75 -7.16
C LEU A 63 -8.59 0.57 -5.88
N ALA A 64 -7.77 -0.48 -5.80
CA ALA A 64 -6.88 -0.70 -4.67
C ALA A 64 -5.89 0.46 -4.49
N LEU A 65 -5.40 1.05 -5.59
CA LEU A 65 -4.52 2.21 -5.52
C LEU A 65 -5.25 3.48 -5.05
N GLU A 66 -6.48 3.70 -5.50
CA GLU A 66 -7.32 4.79 -5.00
C GLU A 66 -7.51 4.70 -3.48
N GLU A 67 -7.86 3.50 -2.98
CA GLU A 67 -8.03 3.25 -1.55
C GLU A 67 -6.71 3.36 -0.77
N LEU A 68 -5.58 2.93 -1.35
CA LEU A 68 -4.26 3.10 -0.75
C LEU A 68 -3.90 4.58 -0.57
N ASN A 69 -4.13 5.42 -1.59
CA ASN A 69 -3.86 6.85 -1.53
C ASN A 69 -4.77 7.55 -0.52
N ARG A 70 -6.05 7.18 -0.49
CA ARG A 70 -7.01 7.67 0.52
C ARG A 70 -6.57 7.32 1.94
N LEU A 71 -6.14 6.07 2.17
CA LEU A 71 -5.59 5.65 3.45
C LEU A 71 -4.32 6.42 3.81
N LYS A 72 -3.43 6.66 2.85
CA LYS A 72 -2.22 7.46 3.05
C LYS A 72 -2.55 8.87 3.55
N GLU A 73 -3.46 9.57 2.87
CA GLU A 73 -3.89 10.92 3.27
C GLU A 73 -4.47 10.94 4.69
N ILE A 74 -5.25 9.93 5.05
CA ILE A 74 -5.84 9.81 6.39
C ILE A 74 -4.76 9.52 7.44
N ILE A 75 -3.80 8.64 7.15
CA ILE A 75 -2.72 8.29 8.08
C ILE A 75 -1.75 9.46 8.27
N ASP A 76 -1.52 10.27 7.23
CA ASP A 76 -0.63 11.43 7.32
C ASP A 76 -1.30 12.65 7.95
N SER A 77 -2.62 12.81 7.76
CA SER A 77 -3.39 13.91 8.37
C SER A 77 -3.82 13.65 9.82
N LYS A 78 -4.04 12.39 10.21
CA LYS A 78 -4.49 12.06 11.57
C LYS A 78 -3.33 12.09 12.57
N ASN A 79 -3.52 12.86 13.63
CA ASN A 79 -2.77 12.70 14.87
C ASN A 79 -3.32 11.47 15.61
N PHE A 80 -2.67 10.32 15.42
CA PHE A 80 -3.00 9.12 16.19
C PHE A 80 -2.71 9.34 17.67
N SER A 81 -3.52 8.73 18.53
CA SER A 81 -3.36 8.78 19.99
C SER A 81 -1.99 8.27 20.46
N SER A 82 -1.39 7.34 19.73
CA SER A 82 -0.07 6.77 20.02
C SER A 82 0.85 6.85 18.78
N PRO A 83 2.09 7.33 18.93
CA PRO A 83 3.11 7.26 17.87
C PRO A 83 3.34 5.84 17.34
N LEU A 84 3.17 4.82 18.19
CA LEU A 84 3.28 3.41 17.78
C LEU A 84 2.18 3.02 16.79
N ASN A 85 0.94 3.49 17.03
CA ASN A 85 -0.18 3.21 16.13
C ASN A 85 0.02 3.89 14.77
N GLN A 86 0.55 5.12 14.76
CA GLN A 86 0.90 5.82 13.52
C GLN A 86 1.99 5.06 12.74
N LEU A 87 3.04 4.63 13.43
CA LEU A 87 4.12 3.85 12.82
C LEU A 87 3.61 2.52 12.25
N GLN A 88 2.76 1.80 12.99
CA GLN A 88 2.16 0.55 12.53
C GLN A 88 1.31 0.75 11.27
N ASN A 89 0.45 1.78 11.24
CA ASN A 89 -0.37 2.08 10.06
C ASN A 89 0.51 2.41 8.84
N ARG A 90 1.61 3.13 9.03
CA ARG A 90 2.58 3.40 7.95
C ARG A 90 3.25 2.11 7.46
N ILE A 91 3.64 1.21 8.37
CA ILE A 91 4.22 -0.10 8.01
C ILE A 91 3.21 -0.95 7.22
N TRP A 92 1.96 -0.99 7.66
CA TRP A 92 0.89 -1.69 6.95
C TRP A 92 0.62 -1.08 5.57
N LEU A 93 0.60 0.25 5.46
CA LEU A 93 0.45 0.93 4.18
C LEU A 93 1.56 0.51 3.20
N MET A 94 2.81 0.47 3.68
CA MET A 94 3.92 -0.01 2.88
C MET A 94 3.79 -1.48 2.50
N HIS A 95 3.34 -2.33 3.43
CA HIS A 95 3.12 -3.75 3.17
C HIS A 95 2.06 -3.99 2.09
N TRP A 96 0.90 -3.34 2.20
CA TRP A 96 -0.19 -3.46 1.23
C TRP A 96 0.16 -2.82 -0.12
N ALA A 97 0.87 -1.69 -0.09
CA ALA A 97 1.39 -1.04 -1.29
C ALA A 97 2.26 -1.98 -2.14
N LEU A 98 3.05 -2.86 -1.51
CA LEU A 98 3.87 -3.84 -2.24
C LEU A 98 3.03 -4.74 -3.14
N PHE A 99 1.87 -5.22 -2.69
CA PHE A 99 1.01 -6.05 -3.52
C PHE A 99 0.50 -5.28 -4.74
N ILE A 100 0.11 -4.02 -4.56
CA ILE A 100 -0.38 -3.18 -5.66
C ILE A 100 0.75 -2.88 -6.64
N PHE A 101 1.89 -2.37 -6.18
CA PHE A 101 3.00 -2.00 -7.06
C PHE A 101 3.67 -3.21 -7.73
N PHE A 102 3.71 -4.36 -7.06
CA PHE A 102 4.29 -5.56 -7.63
C PHE A 102 3.43 -6.13 -8.77
N ASN A 103 2.10 -6.05 -8.65
CA ASN A 103 1.19 -6.55 -9.67
C ASN A 103 0.89 -5.51 -10.75
N HIS A 104 0.86 -4.22 -10.40
CA HIS A 104 0.68 -3.13 -11.33
C HIS A 104 2.02 -2.63 -11.91
N ILE A 105 2.57 -3.40 -12.86
CA ILE A 105 3.86 -3.13 -13.55
C ILE A 105 3.94 -1.70 -14.09
N ARG A 106 2.80 -1.11 -14.51
CA ARG A 106 2.73 0.23 -15.10
C ARG A 106 3.18 1.35 -14.15
N TYR A 107 3.22 1.10 -12.83
CA TYR A 107 3.54 2.12 -11.82
C TYR A 107 4.97 2.07 -11.28
N LEU A 108 5.86 1.21 -11.80
CA LEU A 108 7.30 1.40 -11.53
C LEU A 108 7.75 2.85 -11.81
N ASN A 109 7.08 3.53 -12.74
CA ASN A 109 7.35 4.92 -13.10
C ASN A 109 6.75 5.97 -12.13
N ALA A 110 5.78 5.62 -11.27
CA ALA A 110 5.11 6.57 -10.36
C ALA A 110 5.59 6.48 -8.89
N ILE A 111 6.32 5.43 -8.55
CA ILE A 111 6.94 5.26 -7.23
C ILE A 111 7.90 6.42 -6.86
N PRO A 112 8.71 6.99 -7.78
CA PRO A 112 9.60 8.12 -7.47
C PRO A 112 8.82 9.30 -6.86
N THR A 113 7.64 9.61 -7.41
CA THR A 113 6.98 10.89 -7.12
C THR A 113 6.38 10.98 -5.71
N ASN A 114 5.94 9.86 -5.13
CA ASN A 114 5.09 9.91 -3.93
C ASN A 114 5.68 9.25 -2.68
N ALA A 115 6.69 8.39 -2.81
CA ALA A 115 7.19 7.61 -1.69
C ALA A 115 8.59 7.02 -1.92
N HIS A 116 9.62 7.88 -1.89
CA HIS A 116 11.03 7.50 -1.97
C HIS A 116 11.40 6.32 -1.04
N HIS A 117 10.82 6.24 0.17
CA HIS A 117 11.05 5.13 1.11
C HIS A 117 10.49 3.77 0.66
N LEU A 118 9.54 3.72 -0.29
CA LEU A 118 9.07 2.46 -0.86
C LEU A 118 10.11 1.82 -1.78
N ILE A 119 11.06 2.60 -2.31
CA ILE A 119 12.09 2.10 -3.22
C ILE A 119 12.90 0.99 -2.54
N ARG A 120 13.24 1.09 -1.24
CA ARG A 120 13.96 0.03 -0.51
C ARG A 120 13.19 -1.29 -0.44
N TYR A 121 11.86 -1.22 -0.30
CA TYR A 121 11.01 -2.40 -0.19
C TYR A 121 10.73 -3.00 -1.57
N LEU A 122 10.54 -2.15 -2.58
CA LEU A 122 10.50 -2.57 -3.97
C LEU A 122 11.81 -3.24 -4.36
N ALA A 123 12.95 -2.65 -3.99
CA ALA A 123 14.28 -3.22 -4.12
C ALA A 123 14.38 -4.58 -3.46
N THR A 124 13.98 -4.69 -2.19
CA THR A 124 13.95 -5.97 -1.48
C THR A 124 13.05 -6.98 -2.19
N ALA A 125 11.84 -6.59 -2.63
CA ALA A 125 10.90 -7.46 -3.32
C ALA A 125 11.44 -7.94 -4.69
N VAL A 126 12.05 -7.05 -5.46
CA VAL A 126 12.65 -7.37 -6.77
C VAL A 126 13.87 -8.26 -6.61
N VAL A 127 14.73 -8.02 -5.61
CA VAL A 127 15.93 -8.82 -5.33
C VAL A 127 15.56 -10.23 -4.84
N VAL A 128 14.58 -10.35 -3.96
CA VAL A 128 14.10 -11.64 -3.45
C VAL A 128 13.43 -12.45 -4.56
N ASN A 129 12.74 -11.80 -5.51
CA ASN A 129 12.01 -12.49 -6.56
C ASN A 129 12.85 -12.77 -7.83
N LYS A 130 13.49 -13.95 -7.86
CA LYS A 130 14.34 -14.40 -8.99
C LYS A 130 13.64 -14.41 -10.36
N ARG A 131 12.31 -14.56 -10.42
CA ARG A 131 11.54 -14.63 -11.68
C ARG A 131 11.40 -13.28 -12.38
N ARG A 132 11.67 -12.17 -11.66
CA ARG A 132 11.42 -10.79 -12.13
C ARG A 132 12.68 -9.91 -12.17
N ARG A 133 13.87 -10.52 -12.36
CA ARG A 133 15.14 -9.79 -12.53
C ARG A 133 15.12 -8.79 -13.70
N ASN A 134 14.21 -8.92 -14.65
CA ASN A 134 14.01 -7.93 -15.71
C ASN A 134 13.55 -6.56 -15.17
N MET A 135 12.77 -6.54 -14.08
CA MET A 135 12.30 -5.31 -13.41
C MET A 135 13.43 -4.56 -12.69
N LEU A 136 14.51 -5.28 -12.38
CA LEU A 136 15.64 -4.71 -11.66
C LEU A 136 16.34 -3.61 -12.47
N LYS A 137 16.38 -3.70 -13.81
CA LYS A 137 16.90 -2.63 -14.66
C LYS A 137 16.10 -1.32 -14.52
N GLU A 138 14.78 -1.41 -14.51
CA GLU A 138 13.90 -0.25 -14.33
C GLU A 138 13.99 0.31 -12.90
N LEU A 139 14.08 -0.57 -11.89
CA LEU A 139 14.33 -0.16 -10.51
C LEU A 139 15.66 0.60 -10.36
N ILE A 140 16.74 0.15 -11.00
CA ILE A 140 18.04 0.84 -10.93
C ILE A 140 17.93 2.23 -11.53
N LYS A 141 17.23 2.40 -12.67
CA LYS A 141 17.00 3.73 -13.24
C LYS A 141 16.27 4.65 -12.25
N VAL A 142 15.25 4.14 -11.56
CA VAL A 142 14.54 4.89 -10.51
C VAL A 142 15.48 5.25 -9.36
N ILE A 143 16.30 4.31 -8.87
CA ILE A 143 17.29 4.57 -7.81
C ILE A 143 18.28 5.65 -8.25
N GLN A 144 18.80 5.59 -9.48
CA GLN A 144 19.75 6.59 -10.01
C GLN A 144 19.12 7.97 -10.16
N GLN A 145 17.88 8.05 -10.62
CA GLN A 145 17.14 9.31 -10.73
C GLN A 145 16.88 9.96 -9.37
N GLU A 146 16.68 9.13 -8.33
CA GLU A 146 16.27 9.56 -6.99
C GLU A 146 17.43 9.63 -5.99
N HIS A 147 18.65 9.29 -6.38
CA HIS A 147 19.83 9.20 -5.51
C HIS A 147 20.16 10.51 -4.78
N HIS A 148 19.79 11.67 -5.34
CA HIS A 148 19.95 12.96 -4.67
C HIS A 148 18.97 13.15 -3.50
N THR A 149 17.81 12.51 -3.56
CA THR A 149 16.72 12.69 -2.60
C THR A 149 16.71 11.60 -1.53
N TYR A 150 17.12 10.38 -1.88
CA TYR A 150 17.05 9.25 -0.96
C TYR A 150 18.23 8.28 -1.14
N LYS A 151 18.83 7.89 -0.02
CA LYS A 151 19.86 6.85 0.06
C LYS A 151 19.62 5.99 1.28
N ASP A 152 19.72 4.67 1.12
CA ASP A 152 19.70 3.70 2.19
C ASP A 152 20.64 2.53 1.87
N PRO A 153 21.06 1.71 2.85
CA PRO A 153 22.01 0.63 2.62
C PRO A 153 21.59 -0.37 1.53
N ILE A 154 20.28 -0.57 1.31
CA ILE A 154 19.78 -1.50 0.28
C ILE A 154 19.85 -0.85 -1.10
N THR A 155 19.41 0.42 -1.24
CA THR A 155 19.52 1.14 -2.51
C THR A 155 20.98 1.38 -2.90
N GLU A 156 21.84 1.75 -1.95
CA GLU A 156 23.28 1.91 -2.14
C GLU A 156 23.96 0.58 -2.50
N PHE A 157 23.55 -0.53 -1.87
CA PHE A 157 24.03 -1.86 -2.26
C PHE A 157 23.67 -2.20 -3.71
N LEU A 158 22.42 -1.93 -4.12
CA LEU A 158 21.99 -2.20 -5.50
C LEU A 158 22.64 -1.28 -6.52
N GLU A 159 22.84 -0.02 -6.17
CA GLU A 159 23.59 0.93 -6.98
C GLU A 159 25.04 0.46 -7.13
N CYS A 160 25.69 0.08 -6.04
CA CYS A 160 27.04 -0.49 -6.09
C CYS A 160 27.11 -1.75 -6.96
N LEU A 161 26.12 -2.64 -6.83
CA LEU A 161 26.08 -3.93 -7.52
C LEU A 161 25.82 -3.81 -9.02
N TYR A 162 25.04 -2.83 -9.48
CA TYR A 162 24.61 -2.74 -10.88
C TYR A 162 25.03 -1.48 -11.62
N VAL A 163 25.33 -0.38 -10.92
CA VAL A 163 25.83 0.86 -11.52
C VAL A 163 27.34 0.91 -11.42
N ASN A 164 27.89 0.83 -10.20
CA ASN A 164 29.34 0.94 -10.01
C ASN A 164 30.09 -0.31 -10.47
N TYR A 165 29.50 -1.51 -10.35
CA TYR A 165 30.16 -2.73 -10.83
C TYR A 165 30.30 -2.80 -12.35
N VAL A 166 29.43 -2.12 -13.12
CA VAL A 166 29.62 -2.00 -14.58
C VAL A 166 30.77 -1.04 -14.92
N VAL A 167 31.13 -0.11 -14.02
CA VAL A 167 32.26 0.82 -14.25
C VAL A 167 33.60 0.22 -13.82
N VAL A 168 33.62 -0.74 -12.88
CA VAL A 168 34.88 -1.30 -12.36
C VAL A 168 35.19 -2.72 -12.86
N GLY A 169 34.25 -3.37 -13.57
CA GLY A 169 34.43 -4.72 -14.10
C GLY A 169 34.59 -4.79 -15.62
N PHE A 170 35.84 -4.65 -16.10
CA PHE A 170 36.37 -5.05 -17.43
C PHE A 170 35.97 -4.25 -18.68
#